data_AF-A0A1F7FM81-F1
#
_entry.id   AF-A0A1F7FM81-F1
#
_cell.length_a   1.000
_cell.length_b   1.000
_cell.length_c   1.000
_cell.angle_alpha   90.00
_cell.angle_beta   90.00
_cell.angle_gamma   90.00
#
_symmetry.space_group_name_H-M   'P 1'
#
loop_
_entity.id
_entity.type
_entity.pdbx_description
1 polymer ?
#
loop_
_entity_poly.entity_id
_entity_poly.type
_entity_poly.pdbx_seq_one_letter_code
_entity_poly.pdbx_strand_id
1 'polypeptide(L)'
;MCDGEDRCYTIEVQVCREKFFIPRTVYYLAKLYSEQLLGDENYFGLRPATGISILDFDLFENCEEMHNIFEFRNQNSSLNLPETMTLHYIELSKFSRHKPRHLCSPFKKWLQILKF
;
A
#
# COMPACT_ATOMS: atom_id res chain seq x y z
N MET A 1 7.08 9.24 5.62
CA MET A 1 7.02 10.63 5.10
C MET A 1 5.58 11.07 5.15
N CYS A 2 5.23 12.24 5.70
CA CYS A 2 3.86 12.73 5.65
C CYS A 2 3.71 13.76 4.53
N ASP A 3 2.57 13.77 3.83
CA ASP A 3 2.30 14.69 2.72
C ASP A 3 1.74 16.04 3.21
N GLY A 4 1.43 16.95 2.29
CA GLY A 4 0.85 18.26 2.61
C GLY A 4 -0.60 18.21 3.13
N GLU A 5 -1.24 17.05 3.08
CA GLU A 5 -2.53 16.73 3.72
C GLU A 5 -2.32 15.89 4.99
N ASP A 6 -1.09 15.83 5.48
CA ASP A 6 -0.74 15.29 6.78
C ASP A 6 -0.85 13.74 6.85
N ARG A 7 -1.08 13.07 5.71
CA ARG A 7 -1.13 11.59 5.60
C ARG A 7 0.28 11.01 5.61
N CYS A 8 0.50 9.92 6.33
CA CYS A 8 1.85 9.37 6.50
C CYS A 8 2.07 8.10 5.68
N TYR A 9 3.18 8.03 4.95
CA TYR A 9 3.49 6.97 4.00
C TYR A 9 4.77 6.21 4.32
N THR A 10 4.73 4.91 4.06
CA THR A 10 5.92 4.07 3.83
C THR A 10 5.82 3.47 2.43
N ILE A 11 6.86 3.61 1.61
CA ILE A 11 6.89 3.12 0.23
C ILE A 11 8.10 2.21 0.08
N GLU A 12 7.88 0.98 -0.41
CA GLU A 12 8.91 -0.02 -0.62
C GLU A 12 8.78 -0.63 -2.02
N VAL A 13 9.91 -0.81 -2.70
CA VAL A 13 10.01 -1.60 -3.93
C VAL A 13 10.73 -2.89 -3.58
N GLN A 14 10.12 -4.03 -3.87
CA GLN A 14 10.68 -5.35 -3.54
C GLN A 14 10.73 -6.24 -4.79
N VAL A 15 11.94 -6.60 -5.18
CA VAL A 15 12.19 -7.46 -6.37
C VAL A 15 12.14 -8.94 -5.99
N CYS A 16 12.71 -9.30 -4.84
CA CYS A 16 12.81 -10.70 -4.41
C CYS A 16 11.74 -11.08 -3.40
N ARG A 17 11.12 -12.25 -3.56
CA ARG A 17 10.16 -12.77 -2.59
C ARG A 17 10.87 -13.07 -1.26
N GLU A 18 10.28 -12.60 -0.17
CA GLU A 18 10.78 -12.82 1.20
C GLU A 18 9.67 -13.49 2.02
N LYS A 19 10.03 -14.50 2.81
CA LYS A 19 9.06 -15.37 3.49
C LYS A 19 8.14 -14.61 4.44
N PHE A 20 8.66 -13.56 5.08
CA PHE A 20 7.95 -12.77 6.07
C PHE A 20 7.60 -11.37 5.57
N PHE A 21 7.47 -11.21 4.25
CA PHE A 21 7.20 -9.91 3.62
C PHE A 21 5.94 -9.24 4.17
N ILE A 22 4.80 -9.95 4.22
CA ILE A 22 3.53 -9.40 4.74
C ILE A 22 3.63 -9.02 6.22
N PRO A 23 4.10 -9.90 7.15
CA PRO A 23 4.31 -9.50 8.53
C PRO A 23 5.20 -8.25 8.69
N ARG A 24 6.24 -8.14 7.86
CA ARG A 24 7.18 -7.01 7.90
C ARG A 24 6.54 -5.70 7.42
N THR A 25 5.78 -5.71 6.33
CA THR A 25 5.09 -4.50 5.84
C THR A 25 4.02 -4.03 6.83
N VAL A 26 3.30 -4.97 7.47
CA VAL A 26 2.36 -4.67 8.56
C VAL A 26 3.09 -4.07 9.76
N TYR A 27 4.22 -4.65 10.17
CA TYR A 27 5.03 -4.13 11.27
C TYR A 27 5.50 -2.69 11.00
N TYR A 28 6.00 -2.41 9.80
CA TYR A 28 6.42 -1.05 9.44
C TYR A 28 5.26 -0.06 9.39
N LEU A 29 4.09 -0.47 8.90
CA LEU A 29 2.91 0.39 8.89
C LEU A 29 2.41 0.70 10.31
N ALA A 30 2.34 -0.32 11.17
CA ALA A 30 1.95 -0.14 12.56
C ALA A 30 2.93 0.75 13.32
N LYS A 31 4.24 0.56 13.08
CA LYS A 31 5.29 1.43 13.63
C LYS A 31 5.10 2.87 13.18
N LEU A 32 4.94 3.11 11.87
CA LEU A 32 4.70 4.44 11.31
C LEU A 32 3.47 5.12 11.93
N TYR A 33 2.38 4.37 12.15
CA TYR A 33 1.17 4.89 12.79
C TYR A 33 1.40 5.22 14.27
N SER A 34 2.08 4.34 15.00
CA SER A 34 2.36 4.53 16.43
C SER A 34 3.33 5.68 16.73
N GLU A 35 4.31 5.92 15.86
CA GLU A 35 5.33 6.96 16.02
C GLU A 35 4.80 8.38 15.78
N GLN A 36 3.54 8.53 15.35
CA GLN A 36 2.93 9.85 15.15
C GLN A 36 2.65 10.59 16.45
N LEU A 37 2.44 9.86 17.55
CA LEU A 37 2.19 10.44 18.86
C LEU A 37 3.48 10.40 19.69
N LEU A 38 3.87 11.55 20.23
CA LEU A 38 5.00 11.68 21.15
C LEU A 38 4.49 12.00 22.55
N GLY A 39 4.59 11.05 23.48
CA GLY A 39 4.18 11.28 24.88
C GLY A 39 2.69 11.61 25.00
N ASP A 40 2.32 12.44 25.99
CA ASP A 40 0.97 12.79 26.48
C ASP A 40 0.01 13.46 25.43
N GLU A 41 0.23 13.22 24.14
CA GLU A 41 -0.55 13.71 23.02
C GLU A 41 -1.89 12.97 22.87
N ASN A 42 -2.93 13.73 22.51
CA ASN A 42 -4.26 13.20 22.30
C ASN A 42 -4.33 12.41 20.96
N TYR A 43 -4.99 11.27 20.97
CA TYR A 43 -5.28 10.44 19.77
C TYR A 43 -5.99 11.20 18.64
N PHE A 44 -6.61 12.35 18.90
CA PHE A 44 -7.15 13.23 17.86
C PHE A 44 -6.08 13.69 16.84
N GLY A 45 -4.79 13.69 17.23
CA GLY A 45 -3.69 14.00 16.33
C GLY A 45 -3.26 12.86 15.41
N LEU A 46 -3.84 11.65 15.53
CA LEU A 46 -3.51 10.53 14.66
C LEU A 46 -4.02 10.77 13.25
N ARG A 47 -3.13 10.53 12.30
CA ARG A 47 -3.37 10.71 10.87
C ARG A 47 -3.28 9.35 10.17
N PRO A 48 -4.05 9.17 9.08
CA PRO A 48 -3.99 7.93 8.32
C PRO A 48 -2.57 7.60 7.89
N ALA A 49 -2.20 6.32 8.04
CA ALA A 49 -0.94 5.79 7.56
C ALA A 49 -1.16 4.84 6.38
N THR A 50 -0.36 4.96 5.33
CA THR A 50 -0.45 4.13 4.13
C THR A 50 0.88 3.47 3.82
N GLY A 51 0.89 2.14 3.77
CA GLY A 51 2.02 1.37 3.25
C GLY A 51 1.80 1.03 1.78
N ILE A 52 2.78 1.33 0.92
CA ILE A 52 2.73 1.03 -0.51
C ILE A 52 3.90 0.11 -0.84
N SER A 53 3.58 -1.11 -1.27
CA SER A 53 4.55 -2.11 -1.70
C SER A 53 4.43 -2.34 -3.21
N ILE A 54 5.50 -2.07 -3.95
CA ILE A 54 5.60 -2.31 -5.39
C ILE A 54 6.46 -3.55 -5.60
N LEU A 55 5.89 -4.59 -6.21
CA LEU A 55 6.46 -5.94 -6.23
C LEU A 55 6.70 -6.39 -7.67
N ASP A 56 7.81 -7.08 -7.93
CA ASP A 56 8.07 -7.74 -9.22
C ASP A 56 7.81 -9.26 -9.18
N PHE A 57 6.93 -9.68 -8.27
CA PHE A 57 6.51 -11.07 -8.10
C PHE A 57 5.04 -11.13 -7.67
N ASP A 58 4.43 -12.30 -7.86
CA ASP A 58 3.07 -12.56 -7.41
C ASP A 58 3.09 -12.88 -5.91
N LEU A 59 2.59 -11.94 -5.11
CA LEU A 59 2.34 -12.09 -3.68
C LEU A 59 1.04 -12.86 -3.43
N PHE A 60 0.00 -12.58 -4.22
CA PHE A 60 -1.32 -13.20 -4.10
C PHE A 60 -1.61 -14.07 -5.33
N GLU A 61 -1.28 -15.36 -5.23
CA GLU A 61 -1.32 -16.31 -6.36
C GLU A 61 -2.73 -16.53 -6.93
N ASN A 62 -3.78 -16.36 -6.11
CA ASN A 62 -5.18 -16.57 -6.50
C ASN A 62 -5.95 -15.27 -6.78
N CYS A 63 -5.25 -14.16 -7.03
CA CYS A 63 -5.84 -12.85 -7.24
C CYS A 63 -5.31 -12.28 -8.56
N GLU A 64 -6.19 -11.92 -9.49
CA GLU A 64 -5.78 -11.40 -10.80
C GLU A 64 -5.48 -9.90 -10.75
N GLU A 65 -6.01 -9.22 -9.74
CA GLU A 65 -5.83 -7.78 -9.54
C GLU A 65 -4.36 -7.46 -9.31
N MET A 66 -3.83 -6.54 -10.12
CA MET A 66 -2.47 -6.04 -9.99
C MET A 66 -2.32 -5.09 -8.79
N HIS A 67 -3.39 -4.39 -8.41
CA HIS A 67 -3.36 -3.43 -7.30
C HIS A 67 -4.43 -3.83 -6.28
N ASN A 68 -3.96 -4.31 -5.13
CA ASN A 68 -4.80 -4.72 -4.01
C ASN A 68 -4.65 -3.74 -2.84
N ILE A 69 -5.78 -3.37 -2.24
CA ILE A 69 -5.85 -2.44 -1.10
C ILE A 69 -6.47 -3.18 0.08
N PHE A 70 -5.79 -3.14 1.22
CA PHE A 70 -6.23 -3.75 2.47
C PHE A 70 -6.47 -2.66 3.52
N GLU A 71 -7.69 -2.65 4.05
CA GLU A 71 -8.21 -1.70 5.04
C GLU A 71 -8.91 -2.45 6.18
N PHE A 72 -9.18 -1.77 7.29
CA PHE A 72 -9.93 -2.36 8.40
C PHE A 72 -11.44 -2.37 8.14
N ARG A 73 -12.00 -3.58 8.22
CA ARG A 73 -13.42 -3.86 8.01
C ARG A 73 -13.88 -4.98 8.94
N ASN A 74 -15.18 -5.08 9.16
CA ASN A 74 -15.75 -6.20 9.91
C ASN A 74 -15.64 -7.53 9.12
N GLN A 75 -15.83 -8.66 9.80
CA GLN A 75 -15.54 -9.99 9.23
C GLN A 75 -16.30 -10.30 7.93
N ASN A 76 -17.55 -9.84 7.81
CA ASN A 76 -18.38 -10.04 6.63
C ASN A 76 -18.25 -8.91 5.59
N SER A 77 -17.34 -7.94 5.81
CA SER A 77 -17.11 -6.78 4.94
C SER A 77 -18.33 -5.85 4.74
N SER A 78 -19.33 -5.89 5.63
CA SER A 78 -20.48 -4.99 5.56
C SER A 78 -20.22 -3.60 6.15
N LEU A 79 -19.16 -3.44 6.94
CA LEU A 79 -18.77 -2.19 7.61
C LEU A 79 -17.27 -1.94 7.45
N ASN A 80 -16.93 -0.73 7.04
CA ASN A 80 -15.56 -0.23 7.00
C ASN A 80 -15.34 0.74 8.17
N LEU A 81 -14.19 0.63 8.83
CA LEU A 81 -13.76 1.67 9.75
C LEU A 81 -13.30 2.92 8.97
N PRO A 82 -13.28 4.10 9.61
CA PRO A 82 -12.63 5.28 9.04
C PRO A 82 -11.17 4.99 8.66
N GLU A 83 -10.64 5.79 7.73
CA GLU A 83 -9.27 5.68 7.26
C GLU A 83 -8.28 5.80 8.44
N THR A 84 -7.48 4.76 8.67
CA THR A 84 -6.54 4.67 9.79
C THR A 84 -5.22 4.09 9.33
N MET A 85 -5.21 2.83 8.91
CA MET A 85 -4.05 2.18 8.29
C MET A 85 -4.48 1.44 7.03
N THR A 86 -3.75 1.67 5.94
CA THR A 86 -4.03 1.06 4.64
C THR A 86 -2.78 0.45 4.02
N LEU A 87 -2.88 -0.77 3.49
CA LEU A 87 -1.79 -1.41 2.74
C LEU A 87 -2.15 -1.54 1.26
N HIS A 88 -1.29 -1.02 0.40
CA HIS A 88 -1.35 -1.17 -1.05
C HIS A 88 -0.28 -2.17 -1.46
N TYR A 89 -0.68 -3.20 -2.20
CA TYR A 89 0.23 -4.11 -2.89
C TYR A 89 0.03 -3.97 -4.40
N ILE A 90 1.09 -3.62 -5.11
CA ILE A 90 1.12 -3.38 -6.55
C ILE A 90 2.04 -4.42 -7.17
N GLU A 91 1.49 -5.47 -7.76
CA GLU A 91 2.20 -6.61 -8.34
C GLU A 91 2.49 -6.37 -9.84
N LEU A 92 3.66 -5.80 -10.14
CA LEU A 92 4.10 -5.46 -11.50
C LEU A 92 4.17 -6.67 -12.44
N SER A 93 4.40 -7.87 -11.91
CA SER A 93 4.32 -9.15 -12.65
C SER A 93 3.00 -9.28 -13.39
N LYS A 94 1.88 -8.90 -12.75
CA LYS A 94 0.51 -8.92 -13.31
C LYS A 94 0.20 -7.77 -14.26
N PHE A 95 1.12 -6.82 -14.44
CA PHE A 95 0.93 -5.70 -15.35
C PHE A 95 1.03 -6.14 -16.82
N SER A 96 -0.09 -6.08 -17.54
CA SER A 96 -0.19 -6.34 -18.98
C SER A 96 -0.25 -5.04 -19.80
N ARG A 97 0.49 -4.99 -20.92
CA ARG A 97 0.61 -3.81 -21.80
C ARG A 97 -0.55 -3.63 -22.80
N HIS A 98 -1.69 -4.29 -22.60
CA HIS A 98 -2.75 -4.37 -23.62
C HIS A 98 -3.43 -3.04 -23.99
N LYS A 99 -3.11 -1.91 -23.34
CA LYS A 99 -3.62 -0.59 -23.72
C LYS A 99 -2.50 0.35 -24.20
N PRO A 100 -2.72 1.08 -25.31
CA PRO A 100 -1.74 2.04 -25.82
C PRO A 100 -1.50 3.18 -24.82
N ARG A 101 -0.24 3.68 -24.73
CA ARG A 101 0.25 4.65 -23.72
C ARG A 101 -0.62 5.90 -23.52
N HIS A 102 -1.30 6.37 -24.57
CA HIS A 102 -2.15 7.56 -24.51
C HIS A 102 -3.50 7.31 -23.82
N LEU A 103 -3.92 6.05 -23.68
CA LEU A 103 -5.13 5.63 -22.95
C LEU A 103 -4.82 5.12 -21.53
N CYS A 104 -3.55 5.18 -21.11
CA CYS A 104 -3.12 4.79 -19.77
C CYS A 104 -3.26 5.95 -18.78
N SER A 105 -3.79 5.67 -17.59
CA SER A 105 -3.77 6.62 -16.47
C SER A 105 -2.33 7.03 -16.13
N PRO A 106 -2.10 8.19 -15.49
CA PRO A 106 -0.78 8.60 -15.00
C PRO A 106 -0.09 7.51 -14.19
N PHE A 107 -0.84 6.82 -13.32
CA PHE A 107 -0.38 5.65 -12.57
C PHE A 107 0.14 4.54 -13.49
N LYS A 108 -0.62 4.13 -14.51
CA LYS A 108 -0.15 3.12 -15.47
C LYS A 108 1.08 3.55 -16.27
N LYS A 109 1.27 4.85 -16.52
CA LYS A 109 2.50 5.36 -17.16
C LYS A 109 3.71 5.20 -16.24
N TRP A 110 3.56 5.49 -14.94
CA TRP A 110 4.61 5.25 -13.95
C TRP A 110 4.95 3.77 -13.80
N LEU A 111 3.95 2.88 -13.74
CA LEU A 111 4.20 1.43 -13.68
C LEU A 111 4.99 0.91 -14.88
N GLN A 112 4.82 1.50 -16.07
CA GLN A 112 5.62 1.14 -17.24
C GLN A 112 7.10 1.52 -17.10
N ILE A 113 7.42 2.58 -16.37
CA ILE A 113 8.81 2.99 -16.09
C ILE A 113 9.38 2.09 -14.99
N LEU A 114 8.59 1.74 -13.97
CA LEU A 114 9.09 0.92 -12.86
C LEU A 114 9.35 -0.53 -13.27
N LYS A 115 8.69 -1.02 -14.34
CA LYS A 115 8.91 -2.35 -14.89
C LYS A 115 10.12 -2.43 -15.86
N PHE A 116 10.66 -1.31 -16.35
CA PHE A 116 11.71 -1.26 -17.39
C PHE A 116 12.64 -0.06 -17.26
#